data_AF-A0A099V5D7-F1
#
_entry.id   AF-A0A099V5D7-F1
#
_cell.length_a   1.000
_cell.length_b   1.000
_cell.length_c   1.000
_cell.angle_alpha   90.00
_cell.angle_beta   90.00
_cell.angle_gamma   90.00
#
_symmetry.space_group_name_H-M   'P 1'
#
loop_
_entity.id
_entity.type
_entity.pdbx_description
1 polymer ?
#
loop_
_entity_poly.entity_id
_entity_poly.type
_entity_poly.pdbx_seq_one_letter_code
_entity_poly.pdbx_strand_id
1 'polypeptide(L)' 'MAYHFLLQQVKAMCENVEIISFDIFDTLLLRPYIRPTDLFLHLEYLYNRPNFTVARICAEAYARDTLAITPPPPLS' A
#
# COMPACT_ATOMS: atom_id res chain seq x y z
N MET A 1 6.40 27.73 -5.10
CA MET A 1 7.15 27.95 -3.84
C MET A 1 6.85 26.90 -2.76
N ALA A 2 5.59 26.62 -2.40
CA ALA A 2 5.26 25.65 -1.35
C ALA A 2 5.78 24.21 -1.60
N TYR A 3 5.67 23.71 -2.83
CA TYR A 3 6.16 22.37 -3.20
C TYR A 3 7.67 22.20 -3.00
N HIS A 4 8.45 23.26 -3.31
CA HIS A 4 9.90 23.24 -3.12
C HIS A 4 10.28 23.12 -1.64
N PHE A 5 9.55 23.84 -0.78
CA PHE A 5 9.74 23.78 0.67
C PHE A 5 9.38 22.40 1.25
N LEU A 6 8.29 21.79 0.77
CA LEU A 6 7.94 20.41 1.15
C LEU A 6 9.04 19.41 0.77
N LEU A 7 9.55 19.50 -0.46
CA LEU A 7 10.61 18.61 -0.93
C LEU A 7 11.90 18.75 -0.13
N GLN A 8 12.27 19.97 0.28
CA GLN A 8 13.44 20.19 1.14
C GLN A 8 13.26 19.54 2.51
N GLN A 9 12.08 19.64 3.11
CA GLN A 9 11.80 18.99 4.40
C GLN A 9 11.84 17.47 4.30
N VAL A 10 11.22 16.88 3.26
CA VAL A 10 11.27 15.43 3.03
C VAL A 10 12.71 14.96 2.87
N LYS A 11 13.53 15.68 2.09
CA LYS A 11 14.95 15.35 1.92
C LYS A 11 15.71 15.39 3.24
N ALA A 12 15.53 16.44 4.05
CA ALA A 12 16.18 16.56 5.35
C ALA A 12 15.78 15.41 6.31
N MET A 13 14.52 14.97 6.29
CA MET A 13 14.08 13.81 7.07
C MET A 13 14.73 12.50 6.59
N CYS A 14 15.05 12.40 5.29
CA CYS A 14 15.67 11.23 4.71
C CYS A 14 17.20 11.15 4.92
N GLU A 15 17.88 12.22 5.35
CA GLU A 15 19.35 12.24 5.45
C GLU A 15 19.91 11.28 6.50
N ASN A 16 19.13 10.98 7.55
CA ASN A 16 19.59 10.19 8.70
C ASN A 16 18.82 8.87 8.89
N VAL A 17 18.12 8.39 7.85
CA VAL A 17 17.39 7.10 7.90
C VAL A 17 18.11 6.06 7.07
N GLU A 18 18.30 4.87 7.64
CA GLU A 18 18.95 3.75 6.94
C GLU A 18 18.00 3.05 5.96
N ILE A 19 16.70 3.04 6.28
CA ILE A 19 15.67 2.35 5.50
C ILE A 19 14.48 3.29 5.30
N ILE A 20 14.05 3.42 4.04
CA ILE A 20 12.80 4.07 3.66
C ILE A 20 11.91 2.98 3.06
N SER A 21 10.71 2.81 3.61
CA SER A 21 9.69 1.92 3.05
C SER A 21 8.52 2.74 2.52
N PHE A 22 8.01 2.35 1.36
CA PHE A 22 6.85 2.96 0.73
C PHE A 22 6.01 1.89 0.03
N ASP A 23 4.71 2.12 -0.09
CA ASP A 23 3.80 1.24 -0.81
C ASP A 23 4.01 1.42 -2.32
N ILE A 24 4.21 0.31 -3.04
CA ILE A 24 4.42 0.31 -4.50
C ILE A 24 3.18 0.83 -5.24
N PHE A 25 1.97 0.49 -4.81
CA PHE A 25 0.73 0.79 -5.54
C PHE A 25 0.25 2.23 -5.39
N ASP A 26 0.56 2.86 -4.26
CA ASP A 26 0.15 4.24 -3.96
C ASP A 26 1.29 5.25 -4.15
N THR A 27 2.55 4.77 -4.28
CA THR A 27 3.74 5.65 -4.38
C THR A 27 4.46 5.56 -5.72
N LEU A 28 4.66 4.36 -6.27
CA LEU A 28 5.57 4.15 -7.40
C LEU A 28 4.86 3.94 -8.74
N LEU A 29 3.70 3.30 -8.71
CA LEU A 29 2.99 2.92 -9.93
C LEU A 29 1.87 3.90 -10.26
N LEU A 30 1.89 4.40 -11.50
CA LEU A 30 0.71 4.98 -12.10
C LEU A 30 -0.28 3.86 -12.41
N ARG A 31 -1.41 3.84 -11.70
CA ARG A 31 -2.49 2.89 -11.95
C ARG A 31 -3.37 3.43 -13.09
N PRO A 32 -3.50 2.72 -14.23
CA PRO A 32 -4.43 3.09 -15.30
C PRO A 32 -5.87 2.67 -14.94
N TYR A 33 -6.29 2.90 -13.70
CA TYR A 33 -7.56 2.47 -13.14
C TYR A 33 -8.22 3.64 -12.42
N ILE A 34 -9.51 3.85 -12.67
CA ILE A 34 -10.27 4.96 -12.07
C ILE A 34 -10.43 4.72 -10.56
N ARG A 35 -10.74 3.48 -10.14
CA ARG A 35 -10.83 3.12 -8.73
C ARG A 35 -9.70 2.17 -8.34
N PRO A 36 -9.11 2.30 -7.14
CA PRO A 36 -8.08 1.39 -6.64
C PRO A 36 -8.50 -0.09 -6.65
N THR A 37 -9.81 -0.38 -6.48
CA THR A 37 -10.35 -1.74 -6.50
C THR A 37 -10.38 -2.37 -7.89
N ASP A 38 -10.39 -1.57 -8.96
CA ASP A 38 -10.55 -2.06 -10.33
C ASP A 38 -9.35 -2.89 -10.78
N LEU A 39 -8.14 -2.61 -10.24
CA LEU A 39 -6.96 -3.46 -10.46
C LEU A 39 -7.23 -4.90 -10.03
N PHE A 40 -7.79 -5.10 -8.83
CA PHE A 40 -8.01 -6.43 -8.29
C PHE A 40 -9.16 -7.17 -8.97
N LEU A 41 -10.20 -6.43 -9.38
CA LEU A 41 -11.27 -6.97 -10.23
C LEU A 41 -10.71 -7.45 -11.58
N HIS A 42 -9.83 -6.66 -12.20
CA HIS A 42 -9.19 -7.05 -13.44
C HIS A 42 -8.31 -8.29 -13.27
N LEU A 43 -7.51 -8.38 -12.19
CA LEU A 43 -6.71 -9.57 -11.89
C LEU A 43 -7.58 -10.82 -11.66
N GLU A 44 -8.69 -10.68 -10.96
CA GLU A 44 -9.67 -11.76 -10.75
C GLU A 44 -10.18 -12.31 -12.09
N TYR A 45 -10.57 -11.43 -13.01
CA TYR A 45 -11.01 -11.82 -14.36
C TYR A 45 -9.88 -12.43 -15.19
N LEU A 46 -8.71 -11.76 -15.23
CA LEU A 46 -7.56 -12.16 -16.03
C LEU A 46 -7.04 -13.55 -15.68
N TYR A 47 -7.05 -13.90 -14.39
CA TYR A 47 -6.54 -15.18 -13.88
C TYR A 47 -7.64 -16.20 -13.58
N ASN A 48 -8.90 -15.88 -13.90
CA ASN A 48 -10.07 -16.71 -13.60
C ASN A 48 -10.09 -17.17 -12.13
N ARG A 49 -9.89 -16.22 -11.20
CA ARG A 49 -9.84 -16.45 -9.75
C ARG A 49 -11.08 -15.86 -9.08
N PRO A 50 -12.25 -16.52 -9.20
CA PRO A 50 -13.50 -15.96 -8.68
C PRO A 50 -13.40 -15.67 -7.18
N ASN A 51 -13.97 -14.55 -6.76
CA ASN A 51 -13.99 -14.03 -5.39
C ASN A 51 -12.65 -13.54 -4.85
N PHE A 52 -11.58 -13.49 -5.65
CA PHE A 52 -10.28 -13.00 -5.21
C PHE A 52 -10.37 -11.57 -4.64
N THR A 53 -11.11 -10.69 -5.30
CA THR A 53 -11.26 -9.30 -4.88
C THR A 53 -11.93 -9.20 -3.50
N VAL A 54 -12.98 -9.99 -3.29
CA VAL A 54 -13.72 -10.04 -2.02
C VAL A 54 -12.85 -10.63 -0.91
N ALA A 55 -12.18 -11.75 -1.19
CA ALA A 55 -11.29 -12.41 -0.24
C ALA A 55 -10.17 -11.47 0.23
N ARG A 56 -9.58 -10.70 -0.68
CA ARG A 56 -8.58 -9.66 -0.35
C ARG A 56 -9.16 -8.60 0.58
N ILE A 57 -10.33 -8.05 0.27
CA ILE A 57 -10.97 -7.00 1.10
C ILE A 57 -11.22 -7.52 2.52
N CYS A 58 -11.74 -8.75 2.64
CA CYS A 58 -11.97 -9.38 3.94
C CYS A 58 -10.67 -9.61 4.71
N ALA A 59 -9.62 -10.09 4.04
CA ALA A 59 -8.31 -10.31 4.66
C ALA A 59 -7.67 -9.00 5.14
N GLU A 60 -7.77 -7.92 4.37
CA GLU A 60 -7.28 -6.59 4.75
C GLU A 60 -8.08 -5.97 5.90
N ALA A 61 -9.40 -6.16 5.92
CA ALA A 61 -10.24 -5.74 7.03
C ALA A 61 -9.84 -6.49 8.32
N TYR A 62 -9.73 -7.82 8.23
CA TYR A 62 -9.28 -8.66 9.34
C TYR A 62 -7.88 -8.27 9.83
N ALA A 63 -6.94 -8.04 8.91
CA ALA A 63 -5.58 -7.64 9.26
C ALA A 63 -5.57 -6.26 9.96
N ARG A 64 -6.36 -5.30 9.50
CA ARG A 64 -6.49 -3.99 10.16
C ARG A 64 -7.06 -4.11 11.56
N ASP A 65 -8.07 -4.93 11.74
CA ASP A 65 -8.70 -5.15 13.05
C ASP A 65 -7.77 -5.93 13.99
N THR A 66 -7.02 -6.92 13.48
CA THR A 66 -6.18 -7.81 14.29
C THR A 66 -4.82 -7.20 14.61
N LEU A 67 -4.16 -6.53 13.67
CA LEU A 67 -2.88 -5.83 13.91
C LEU A 67 -3.03 -4.62 14.83
N ALA A 68 -4.24 -4.09 15.01
CA ALA A 68 -4.54 -3.12 16.06
C ALA A 68 -4.53 -3.73 17.47
N ILE A 69 -4.65 -5.06 17.60
CA ILE A 69 -4.80 -5.79 18.87
C ILE A 69 -3.54 -6.59 19.22
N THR A 70 -2.75 -7.03 18.23
CA THR A 70 -1.50 -7.79 18.43
C THR A 70 -0.34 -7.17 17.64
N PRO A 71 0.79 -6.81 18.29
CA PRO A 71 1.97 -6.34 17.58
C PRO A 71 2.52 -7.44 16.66
N PRO A 72 3.06 -7.09 15.48
CA PRO A 72 3.63 -8.07 14.56
C PRO A 72 4.76 -8.83 15.27
N PRO A 73 4.88 -10.17 15.05
CA PRO A 73 5.95 -10.96 15.64
C PRO A 73 7.31 -10.40 15.21
N PRO A 74 8.33 -10.41 16.10
CA PRO A 74 9.66 -9.94 15.76
C PRO A 74 10.19 -10.74 14.56
N LEU A 75 10.78 -10.02 13.61
CA LEU A 75 11.45 -10.63 12.45
C LEU A 75 12.57 -11.53 12.97
N SER A 76 12.50 -12.82 12.62
CA SER A 76 13.49 -13.85 12.94
C SER A 76 14.82 -13.62 12.24
#